data_AF-A0A6C0F463-F1
#
_entry.id   AF-A0A6C0F463-F1
#
_cell.length_a   1.000
_cell.length_b   1.000
_cell.length_c   1.000
_cell.angle_alpha   90.00
_cell.angle_beta   90.00
_cell.angle_gamma   90.00
#
_symmetry.space_group_name_H-M   'P 1'
#
loop_
_entity.id
_entity.type
_entity.pdbx_description
1 polymer ?
#
loop_
_entity_poly.entity_id
_entity_poly.type
_entity_poly.pdbx_seq_one_letter_code
_entity_poly.pdbx_strand_id
1 'polypeptide(L)'
;MNIFVLSLIPREAAESHCDKHVVKMILETAQLLYCAHWMTNPDNVPATAYRKTHVNHPCSVWARESTENYQWLAELGLCLCREYTFRYGKTHKTEAHLTWLATNLPPLPTVGRTPFRMAMPDEFKCDDPVLAYQAYYLGAKERLLTFSKRPPPPFVEKKRV
;
A
#
# COMPACT_ATOMS: atom_id res chain seq x y z
N MET A 1 5.02 5.92 6.88
CA MET A 1 4.88 4.71 6.06
C MET A 1 3.69 3.94 6.59
N ASN A 2 2.70 3.63 5.76
CA ASN A 2 1.57 2.80 6.17
C ASN A 2 1.14 1.91 5.01
N ILE A 3 0.35 0.86 5.27
CA ILE A 3 -0.37 0.14 4.21
C ILE A 3 -1.84 0.37 4.50
N PHE A 4 -2.45 1.35 3.83
CA PHE A 4 -3.86 1.68 4.06
C PHE A 4 -4.76 0.61 3.42
N VAL A 5 -5.10 -0.43 4.20
CA VAL A 5 -5.94 -1.55 3.76
C VAL A 5 -7.41 -1.12 3.74
N LEU A 6 -7.81 -0.34 2.73
CA LEU A 6 -9.19 0.18 2.64
C LEU A 6 -10.21 -0.84 2.08
N SER A 7 -9.71 -1.92 1.49
CA SER A 7 -10.43 -3.13 1.11
C SER A 7 -9.43 -4.29 1.13
N LEU A 8 -9.93 -5.52 1.25
CA LEU A 8 -9.09 -6.72 1.08
C LEU A 8 -8.76 -6.99 -0.40
N ILE A 9 -9.53 -6.40 -1.33
CA ILE A 9 -9.31 -6.46 -2.77
C ILE A 9 -8.41 -5.28 -3.18
N PRO A 10 -7.18 -5.51 -3.67
CA PRO A 10 -6.22 -4.43 -3.94
C PRO A 10 -6.72 -3.34 -4.89
N ARG A 11 -7.51 -3.72 -5.90
CA ARG A 11 -8.15 -2.77 -6.83
C ARG A 11 -9.07 -1.81 -6.09
N GLU A 12 -10.03 -2.33 -5.34
CA GLU A 12 -10.99 -1.51 -4.57
C GLU A 12 -10.28 -0.64 -3.52
N ALA A 13 -9.24 -1.19 -2.89
CA ALA A 13 -8.43 -0.45 -1.94
C ALA A 13 -7.76 0.75 -2.64
N ALA A 14 -7.12 0.54 -3.79
CA ALA A 14 -6.50 1.61 -4.56
C ALA A 14 -7.51 2.69 -4.99
N GLU A 15 -8.67 2.29 -5.50
CA GLU A 15 -9.75 3.21 -5.90
C GLU A 15 -10.29 4.02 -4.71
N SER A 16 -10.28 3.44 -3.50
CA SER A 16 -10.69 4.09 -2.26
C SER A 16 -9.64 5.03 -1.65
N HIS A 17 -8.41 5.07 -2.18
CA HIS A 17 -7.42 6.02 -1.70
C HIS A 17 -7.79 7.45 -2.13
N CYS A 18 -7.57 8.43 -1.25
CA CYS A 18 -7.74 9.83 -1.63
C CYS A 18 -6.58 10.28 -2.55
N ASP A 19 -6.79 11.37 -3.27
CA ASP A 19 -5.86 11.91 -4.29
C ASP A 19 -4.42 12.00 -3.79
N LYS A 20 -4.23 12.59 -2.60
CA LYS A 20 -2.91 12.75 -1.97
C LYS A 20 -2.25 11.40 -1.66
N HIS A 21 -3.03 10.43 -1.19
CA HIS A 21 -2.52 9.11 -0.89
C HIS A 21 -2.28 8.27 -2.14
N VAL A 22 -3.06 8.40 -3.21
CA VAL A 22 -2.75 7.74 -4.49
C VAL A 22 -1.32 8.10 -4.95
N VAL A 23 -0.95 9.38 -4.90
CA VAL A 23 0.41 9.81 -5.28
C VAL A 23 1.46 9.28 -4.31
N LYS A 24 1.25 9.49 -3.01
CA LYS A 24 2.24 9.17 -1.97
C LYS A 24 2.47 7.66 -1.82
N MET A 25 1.39 6.88 -1.86
CA MET A 25 1.45 5.46 -1.52
C MET A 25 2.17 4.62 -2.56
N ILE A 26 2.27 5.06 -3.81
CA ILE A 26 3.01 4.35 -4.86
C ILE A 26 4.51 4.25 -4.50
N LEU A 27 5.13 5.37 -4.12
CA LEU A 27 6.54 5.41 -3.72
C LEU A 27 6.77 4.61 -2.42
N GLU A 28 5.92 4.84 -1.43
CA GLU A 28 5.94 4.16 -0.14
C GLU A 28 5.83 2.63 -0.29
N THR A 29 4.95 2.16 -1.18
CA THR A 29 4.77 0.73 -1.50
C THR A 29 6.04 0.12 -2.09
N ALA A 30 6.64 0.77 -3.10
CA ALA A 30 7.88 0.28 -3.70
C ALA A 30 9.04 0.25 -2.69
N GLN A 31 9.13 1.22 -1.77
CA GLN A 31 10.14 1.22 -0.72
C GLN A 31 9.98 0.04 0.25
N LEU A 32 8.75 -0.32 0.63
CA LEU A 32 8.48 -1.48 1.47
C LEU A 32 8.84 -2.80 0.77
N LEU A 33 8.49 -2.94 -0.51
CA LEU A 33 8.78 -4.13 -1.31
C LEU A 33 10.29 -4.29 -1.58
N TYR A 34 10.99 -3.20 -1.94
CA TYR A 34 12.45 -3.24 -2.05
C TYR A 34 13.11 -3.57 -0.72
N CYS A 35 12.56 -3.12 0.41
CA CYS A 35 13.09 -3.51 1.71
C CYS A 35 12.99 -5.03 1.93
N ALA A 36 11.98 -5.73 1.40
CA ALA A 36 11.94 -7.19 1.45
C ALA A 36 13.14 -7.78 0.69
N HIS A 37 13.34 -7.36 -0.56
CA HIS A 37 14.49 -7.79 -1.37
C HIS A 37 15.83 -7.52 -0.71
N TRP A 38 16.05 -6.31 -0.18
CA TRP A 38 17.29 -5.96 0.52
C TRP A 38 17.57 -6.83 1.75
N MET A 39 16.53 -7.37 2.38
CA MET A 39 16.65 -8.16 3.60
C MET A 39 16.79 -9.66 3.33
N THR A 40 16.31 -10.15 2.19
CA THR A 40 16.26 -11.59 1.91
C THR A 40 17.08 -12.02 0.70
N ASN A 41 17.36 -11.12 -0.23
CA ASN A 41 18.13 -11.41 -1.44
C ASN A 41 18.86 -10.16 -1.98
N PRO A 42 19.81 -9.59 -1.21
CA PRO A 42 20.46 -8.33 -1.56
C PRO A 42 21.26 -8.38 -2.88
N ASP A 43 21.76 -9.56 -3.27
CA ASP A 43 22.59 -9.72 -4.47
C ASP A 43 21.79 -9.59 -5.78
N ASN A 44 20.46 -9.82 -5.72
CA ASN A 44 19.56 -9.71 -6.88
C ASN A 44 18.81 -8.37 -6.92
N VAL A 45 19.18 -7.40 -6.08
CA VAL A 45 18.55 -6.08 -6.10
C VAL A 45 19.09 -5.26 -7.27
N PRO A 46 18.24 -4.74 -8.17
CA PRO A 46 18.70 -3.96 -9.31
C PRO A 46 19.38 -2.67 -8.86
N ALA A 47 20.39 -2.21 -9.59
CA ALA A 47 21.12 -0.97 -9.28
C ALA A 47 20.22 0.28 -9.23
N THR A 48 19.07 0.24 -9.89
CA THR A 48 18.07 1.31 -9.88
C THR A 48 17.14 1.27 -8.66
N ALA A 49 17.21 0.24 -7.82
CA ALA A 49 16.32 0.06 -6.67
C ALA A 49 16.38 1.25 -5.71
N TYR A 50 15.24 1.51 -5.05
CA TYR A 50 15.22 2.43 -3.93
C TYR A 50 16.06 1.88 -2.77
N ARG A 51 16.74 2.78 -2.06
CA ARG A 51 17.60 2.43 -0.94
C ARG A 51 16.83 1.70 0.16
N LYS A 52 17.51 0.77 0.83
CA LYS A 52 16.99 0.08 2.02
C LYS A 52 16.51 1.09 3.05
N THR A 53 15.24 1.01 3.44
CA THR A 53 14.61 1.92 4.40
C THR A 53 13.55 1.17 5.23
N HIS A 54 13.22 1.70 6.40
CA HIS A 54 12.12 1.24 7.25
C HIS A 54 12.16 -0.26 7.63
N VAL A 55 13.35 -0.87 7.73
CA VAL A 55 13.55 -2.32 7.95
C VAL A 55 12.71 -2.88 9.10
N ASN A 56 12.67 -2.18 10.24
CA ASN A 56 11.95 -2.63 11.44
C ASN A 56 10.53 -2.06 11.54
N HIS A 57 10.08 -1.28 10.55
CA HIS A 57 8.73 -0.74 10.55
C HIS A 57 7.72 -1.88 10.41
N PRO A 58 6.61 -1.89 11.17
CA PRO A 58 5.64 -3.01 11.14
C PRO A 58 5.20 -3.42 9.73
N CYS A 59 4.87 -2.46 8.87
CA CYS A 59 4.49 -2.75 7.47
C CYS A 59 5.63 -3.36 6.63
N SER A 60 6.89 -3.01 6.91
CA SER A 60 8.04 -3.60 6.21
C SER A 60 8.28 -5.04 6.67
N VAL A 61 8.09 -5.30 7.97
CA VAL A 61 8.13 -6.67 8.52
C VAL A 61 7.02 -7.50 7.89
N TRP A 62 5.77 -7.01 7.93
CA TRP A 62 4.63 -7.68 7.31
C TRP A 62 4.85 -8.00 5.83
N ALA A 63 5.35 -7.05 5.04
CA ALA A 63 5.58 -7.27 3.61
C ALA A 63 6.54 -8.43 3.31
N ARG A 64 7.44 -8.78 4.23
CA ARG A 64 8.39 -9.90 4.09
C ARG A 64 8.07 -11.12 4.96
N GLU A 65 6.93 -11.11 5.66
CA GLU A 65 6.50 -12.26 6.47
C GLU A 65 6.00 -13.43 5.63
N SER A 66 5.49 -13.16 4.42
CA SER A 66 5.10 -14.20 3.46
C SER A 66 5.08 -13.71 2.01
N THR A 67 5.15 -14.66 1.08
CA THR A 67 5.01 -14.41 -0.37
C THR A 67 3.67 -13.75 -0.68
N GLU A 68 2.59 -14.18 -0.03
CA GLU A 68 1.23 -13.65 -0.24
C GLU A 68 1.07 -12.22 0.26
N ASN A 69 1.72 -11.85 1.37
CA ASN A 69 1.75 -10.46 1.83
C ASN A 69 2.45 -9.55 0.79
N TYR A 70 3.61 -10.00 0.30
CA TYR A 70 4.37 -9.28 -0.72
C TYR A 70 3.56 -9.12 -2.01
N GLN A 71 2.95 -10.20 -2.50
CA GLN A 71 2.13 -10.19 -3.72
C GLN A 71 0.93 -9.26 -3.59
N TRP A 72 0.20 -9.31 -2.47
CA TRP A 72 -0.92 -8.40 -2.22
C TRP A 72 -0.47 -6.93 -2.25
N LEU A 73 0.67 -6.62 -1.65
CA LEU A 73 1.21 -5.26 -1.62
C LEU A 73 1.71 -4.81 -3.01
N ALA A 74 2.33 -5.70 -3.78
CA ALA A 74 2.74 -5.44 -5.16
C ALA A 74 1.52 -5.19 -6.05
N GLU A 75 0.46 -6.00 -5.92
CA GLU A 75 -0.80 -5.81 -6.63
C GLU A 75 -1.47 -4.48 -6.27
N LEU A 76 -1.50 -4.12 -4.97
CA LEU A 76 -1.98 -2.81 -4.53
C LEU A 76 -1.17 -1.69 -5.17
N GLY A 77 0.16 -1.79 -5.19
CA GLY A 77 1.04 -0.82 -5.84
C GLY A 77 0.72 -0.62 -7.32
N LEU A 78 0.55 -1.70 -8.07
CA LEU A 78 0.15 -1.64 -9.48
C LEU A 78 -1.26 -1.06 -9.67
N CYS A 79 -2.20 -1.39 -8.79
CA CYS A 79 -3.54 -0.82 -8.82
C CYS A 79 -3.52 0.70 -8.51
N LEU A 80 -2.67 1.14 -7.57
CA LEU A 80 -2.44 2.57 -7.29
C LEU A 80 -1.82 3.29 -8.49
N CYS A 81 -0.90 2.67 -9.23
CA CYS A 81 -0.38 3.22 -10.49
C CYS A 81 -1.45 3.41 -11.55
N ARG A 82 -2.34 2.42 -11.73
CA ARG A 82 -3.50 2.54 -12.63
C ARG A 82 -4.43 3.67 -12.19
N GLU A 83 -4.70 3.76 -10.89
CA GLU A 83 -5.54 4.82 -10.32
C GLU A 83 -4.90 6.20 -10.49
N TYR A 84 -3.58 6.32 -10.31
CA TYR A 84 -2.85 7.55 -10.59
C TYR A 84 -2.95 7.96 -12.06
N THR A 85 -2.77 7.02 -12.99
CA THR A 85 -2.92 7.28 -14.41
C THR A 85 -4.34 7.74 -14.74
N PHE A 86 -5.36 7.09 -14.16
CA PHE A 86 -6.76 7.49 -14.32
C PHE A 86 -7.02 8.93 -13.82
N ARG A 87 -6.61 9.25 -12.58
CA ARG A 87 -6.87 10.57 -11.98
C ARG A 87 -6.05 11.69 -12.61
N TYR A 88 -4.80 11.45 -12.95
CA TYR A 88 -3.85 12.50 -13.34
C TYR A 88 -3.45 12.48 -14.81
N GLY A 89 -3.82 11.46 -15.59
CA GLY A 89 -3.52 11.37 -17.03
C GLY A 89 -2.04 11.17 -17.36
N LYS A 90 -1.24 10.66 -16.42
CA LYS A 90 0.21 10.46 -16.56
C LYS A 90 0.66 9.21 -15.82
N THR A 91 1.73 8.59 -16.28
CA THR A 91 2.38 7.43 -15.63
C THR A 91 3.20 7.89 -14.42
N HIS A 92 3.11 7.18 -13.29
CA HIS A 92 3.95 7.48 -12.13
C HIS A 92 5.37 6.95 -12.36
N LYS A 93 6.41 7.71 -12.02
CA LYS A 93 7.82 7.30 -12.23
C LYS A 93 8.16 5.95 -11.58
N THR A 94 7.51 5.65 -10.46
CA THR A 94 7.70 4.39 -9.71
C THR A 94 7.02 3.18 -10.34
N GLU A 95 6.15 3.35 -11.35
CA GLU A 95 5.42 2.24 -11.96
C GLU A 95 6.35 1.16 -12.53
N ALA A 96 7.44 1.54 -13.19
CA ALA A 96 8.43 0.60 -13.70
C ALA A 96 9.07 -0.25 -12.58
N HIS A 97 9.31 0.36 -11.40
CA HIS A 97 9.81 -0.37 -10.23
C HIS A 97 8.78 -1.38 -9.73
N LEU A 98 7.51 -0.99 -9.63
CA LEU A 98 6.44 -1.87 -9.16
C LEU A 98 6.17 -3.03 -10.12
N THR A 99 6.27 -2.79 -11.42
CA THR A 99 6.21 -3.87 -12.43
C THR A 99 7.34 -4.87 -12.24
N TRP A 100 8.58 -4.40 -12.05
CA TRP A 100 9.71 -5.29 -11.76
C TRP A 100 9.51 -6.05 -10.44
N LEU A 101 9.09 -5.36 -9.39
CA LEU A 101 8.84 -5.95 -8.07
C LEU A 101 7.75 -7.02 -8.11
N ALA A 102 6.73 -6.86 -8.95
CA ALA A 102 5.65 -7.82 -9.11
C ALA A 102 6.07 -9.07 -9.90
N THR A 103 7.07 -8.97 -10.77
CA THR A 103 7.58 -10.09 -11.58
C THR A 103 8.83 -10.75 -11.00
N ASN A 104 9.47 -10.13 -10.00
CA ASN A 104 10.66 -10.62 -9.33
C ASN A 104 10.35 -10.77 -7.84
N LEU A 105 9.85 -11.95 -7.45
CA LEU A 105 9.55 -12.23 -6.05
C LEU A 105 10.85 -12.53 -5.28
N PRO A 106 11.04 -11.96 -4.08
CA PRO A 106 12.11 -12.38 -3.20
C PRO A 106 11.82 -13.78 -2.63
N PRO A 107 12.83 -14.52 -2.13
CA PRO A 107 12.66 -15.84 -1.53
C PRO A 107 12.01 -15.71 -0.14
N LEU A 108 10.69 -15.53 -0.12
CA LEU A 108 9.87 -15.42 1.09
C LEU A 108 9.15 -16.75 1.38
N PRO A 109 8.78 -17.02 2.63
CA PRO A 109 8.02 -18.23 2.97
C PRO A 109 6.60 -18.15 2.38
N THR A 110 6.08 -19.30 1.93
CA THR A 110 4.71 -19.45 1.44
C THR A 110 3.85 -20.01 2.57
N VAL A 111 3.25 -19.12 3.35
CA VAL A 111 2.48 -19.46 4.57
C VAL A 111 1.08 -18.84 4.58
N GLY A 112 0.65 -18.29 3.45
CA GLY A 112 -0.58 -17.51 3.34
C GLY A 112 -0.41 -16.06 3.80
N ARG A 113 -1.45 -15.26 3.59
CA ARG A 113 -1.46 -13.86 4.01
C ARG A 113 -1.61 -13.76 5.53
N THR A 114 -0.60 -13.24 6.19
CA THR A 114 -0.63 -13.00 7.65
C THR A 114 -1.47 -11.75 7.98
N PRO A 115 -1.95 -11.58 9.23
CA PRO A 115 -2.71 -10.40 9.63
C PRO A 115 -1.98 -9.09 9.32
N PHE A 116 -2.68 -8.14 8.69
CA PHE A 116 -2.13 -6.82 8.35
C PHE A 116 -1.64 -6.08 9.59
N ARG A 117 -0.48 -5.42 9.48
CA ARG A 117 0.01 -4.54 10.55
C ARG A 117 -0.72 -3.19 10.48
N MET A 118 -1.37 -2.82 11.58
CA MET A 118 -2.04 -1.54 11.77
C MET A 118 -1.07 -0.49 12.31
N ALA A 119 -0.32 0.16 11.41
CA ALA A 119 0.62 1.23 11.77
C ALA A 119 -0.11 2.57 11.97
N MET A 120 -1.01 2.60 12.96
CA MET A 120 -1.91 3.72 13.28
C MET A 120 -2.03 3.91 14.80
N PRO A 121 -2.57 5.05 15.29
CA PRO A 121 -2.88 5.24 16.70
C PRO A 121 -3.85 4.18 17.24
N ASP A 122 -3.73 3.84 18.53
CA ASP A 122 -4.50 2.75 19.15
C ASP A 122 -6.01 2.98 19.14
N GLU A 123 -6.45 4.24 19.21
CA GLU A 123 -7.87 4.63 19.17
C GLU A 123 -8.61 4.22 17.88
N PHE A 124 -7.88 3.93 16.79
CA PHE A 124 -8.47 3.46 15.53
C PHE A 124 -8.39 1.95 15.32
N LYS A 125 -7.63 1.23 16.16
CA LYS A 125 -7.37 -0.21 15.95
C LYS A 125 -8.60 -1.03 16.33
N CYS A 126 -8.90 -2.03 15.53
CA CYS A 126 -9.86 -3.09 15.84
C CYS A 126 -9.45 -4.39 15.11
N ASP A 127 -10.17 -5.49 15.36
CA ASP A 127 -9.83 -6.79 14.80
C ASP A 127 -9.91 -6.84 13.27
N ASP A 128 -10.78 -6.01 12.66
CA ASP A 128 -10.87 -5.88 11.21
C ASP A 128 -9.95 -4.74 10.72
N PRO A 129 -8.85 -5.06 10.00
CA PRO A 129 -7.93 -4.04 9.51
C PRO A 129 -8.61 -3.07 8.53
N VAL A 130 -9.63 -3.51 7.77
CA VAL A 130 -10.36 -2.65 6.84
C VAL A 130 -11.13 -1.59 7.60
N LEU A 131 -11.92 -2.00 8.61
CA LEU A 131 -12.66 -1.05 9.44
C LEU A 131 -11.71 -0.10 10.19
N ALA A 132 -10.59 -0.61 10.70
CA ALA A 132 -9.58 0.20 11.37
C ALA A 132 -8.99 1.29 10.46
N TYR A 133 -8.59 0.93 9.22
CA TYR A 133 -8.05 1.90 8.27
C TYR A 133 -9.10 2.88 7.74
N GLN A 134 -10.35 2.45 7.55
CA GLN A 134 -11.45 3.34 7.21
C GLN A 134 -11.69 4.36 8.32
N ALA A 135 -11.78 3.92 9.58
CA ALA A 135 -11.90 4.80 10.75
C ALA A 135 -10.72 5.77 10.84
N TYR A 136 -9.49 5.30 10.63
CA TYR A 136 -8.30 6.16 10.63
C TYR A 136 -8.33 7.21 9.51
N TYR A 137 -8.82 6.85 8.31
CA TYR A 137 -9.04 7.79 7.22
C TYR A 137 -10.04 8.89 7.60
N LEU A 138 -11.17 8.51 8.21
CA LEU A 138 -12.24 9.42 8.56
C LEU A 138 -11.92 10.31 9.76
N GLY A 139 -11.21 9.78 10.77
CA GLY A 139 -10.90 10.51 11.99
C GLY A 139 -9.65 11.38 11.89
N ALA A 140 -8.59 10.86 11.27
CA ALA A 140 -7.28 11.52 11.29
C ALA A 140 -6.82 12.03 9.92
N LYS A 141 -7.50 11.67 8.82
CA LYS A 141 -7.13 12.08 7.46
C LYS A 141 -8.21 12.87 6.73
N GLU A 142 -9.29 13.26 7.41
CA GLU A 142 -10.44 13.97 6.85
C GLU A 142 -10.05 15.18 5.98
N ARG A 143 -9.13 16.02 6.46
CA ARG A 143 -8.63 17.22 5.75
C ARG A 143 -7.87 16.89 4.44
N LEU A 144 -7.54 15.63 4.20
CA LEU A 144 -6.85 15.15 3.00
C LEU A 144 -7.80 14.43 2.03
N LEU A 145 -9.07 14.23 2.40
CA LEU A 145 -10.01 13.42 1.64
C LEU A 145 -10.58 14.20 0.45
N THR A 146 -9.83 14.18 -0.65
CA THR A 146 -10.27 14.61 -1.97
C THR A 146 -10.22 13.41 -2.92
N PHE A 147 -11.25 13.26 -3.75
CA PHE A 147 -11.39 12.15 -4.69
C PHE A 147 -11.72 12.72 -6.07
N SER A 148 -10.70 12.93 -6.90
CA SER A 148 -10.88 13.44 -8.25
C SER A 148 -11.22 12.31 -9.21
N LYS A 149 -12.15 12.57 -10.15
CA LYS A 149 -12.63 11.62 -11.17
C LYS A 149 -13.30 10.33 -10.64
N ARG A 150 -13.51 10.22 -9.33
CA ARG A 150 -14.30 9.16 -8.68
C ARG A 150 -15.20 9.76 -7.61
N PRO A 151 -16.38 9.16 -7.35
CA PRO A 151 -17.10 9.45 -6.13
C PRO A 151 -16.26 9.04 -4.90
N PRO A 152 -16.44 9.68 -3.74
CA PRO A 152 -15.88 9.18 -2.49
C PRO A 152 -16.34 7.73 -2.23
N PRO A 153 -15.50 6.89 -1.59
CA PRO A 153 -15.91 5.53 -1.27
C PRO A 153 -17.04 5.54 -0.23
N PRO A 154 -17.87 4.48 -0.15
CA PRO A 154 -19.08 4.46 0.69
C PRO A 154 -18.85 4.77 2.18
N PHE A 155 -17.68 4.42 2.74
CA PHE A 155 -17.36 4.71 4.14
C PHE A 155 -17.11 6.20 4.40
N VAL A 156 -16.78 7.00 3.37
CA VAL A 156 -16.64 8.46 3.47
C VAL A 156 -17.97 9.17 3.36
N GLU A 157 -18.88 8.69 2.51
CA GLU A 157 -20.19 9.32 2.31
C GLU A 157 -21.06 9.27 3.58
N LYS A 158 -21.00 8.17 4.34
CA LYS A 158 -21.78 7.99 5.57
C LYS A 158 -21.48 9.00 6.69
N LYS A 159 -20.35 9.73 6.64
CA LYS A 159 -19.97 10.75 7.64
C LYS A 159 -20.53 12.15 7.29
N ARG A 160 -21.05 12.37 6.08
CA ARG A 160 -21.49 13.71 5.61
C ARG A 160 -22.92 14.09 6.03
N VAL A 161 -23.46 13.50 7.09
CA VAL A 161 -24.78 13.83 7.66
C VAL A 161 -24.60 14.54 9.00
#